data_AF-A0A4R6C2Z9-F1
#
_entry.id   AF-A0A4R6C2Z9-F1
#
_cell.length_a   1.000
_cell.length_b   1.000
_cell.length_c   1.000
_cell.angle_alpha   90.00
_cell.angle_beta   90.00
_cell.angle_gamma   90.00
#
_symmetry.space_group_name_H-M   'P 1'
#
loop_
_entity.id
_entity.type
_entity.pdbx_description
1 polymer ?
#
loop_
_entity_poly.entity_id
_entity_poly.type
_entity_poly.pdbx_seq_one_letter_code
_entity_poly.pdbx_strand_id
1 'polypeptide(L)'
;MKFKEKWHEYSRNFTNTTEPIQYEEFVKLEQFGRVLSLPFLLLIFIGLLAFDIQGPAMIAVFASYFLVIFILTYSVHVRMFHARGRSPLPFQVLHILGFISCFIYFIYSTVTHQEANFAALAGLILIPSLTTMGNYFLK
;
A
#
# COMPACT_ATOMS: atom_id res chain seq x y z
N MET A 1 15.17 -18.18 11.75
CA MET A 1 15.51 -16.75 11.94
C MET A 1 14.67 -16.16 13.05
N LYS A 2 15.32 -15.47 13.98
CA LYS A 2 14.67 -14.72 15.06
C LYS A 2 14.12 -13.39 14.51
N PHE A 3 13.05 -12.85 15.10
CA PHE A 3 12.41 -11.60 14.65
C PHE A 3 13.40 -10.43 14.45
N LYS A 4 14.38 -10.31 15.36
CA LYS A 4 15.44 -9.30 15.30
C LYS A 4 16.23 -9.34 13.98
N GLU A 5 16.54 -10.53 13.47
CA GLU A 5 17.28 -10.71 12.22
C GLU A 5 16.45 -10.25 11.02
N LYS A 6 15.17 -10.66 10.97
CA LYS A 6 14.22 -10.23 9.92
C LYS A 6 14.00 -8.72 9.92
N TRP A 7 13.88 -8.12 11.11
CA TRP A 7 13.74 -6.67 11.25
C TRP A 7 14.98 -5.93 10.76
N HIS A 8 16.18 -6.41 11.12
CA HIS A 8 17.41 -5.75 10.72
C HIS A 8 17.63 -5.81 9.20
N GLU A 9 17.35 -6.97 8.60
CA GLU A 9 17.38 -7.19 7.16
C GLU A 9 16.34 -6.30 6.44
N TYR A 10 15.09 -6.31 6.90
CA TYR A 10 14.04 -5.44 6.38
C TYR A 10 14.42 -3.96 6.48
N SER A 11 14.92 -3.49 7.63
CA SER A 11 15.29 -2.08 7.84
C SER A 11 16.42 -1.63 6.91
N ARG A 12 17.45 -2.47 6.72
CA ARG A 12 18.54 -2.17 5.77
C ARG A 12 18.00 -2.07 4.34
N ASN A 13 17.16 -3.03 3.98
CA ASN A 13 16.53 -3.14 2.65
C ASN A 13 15.49 -2.04 2.40
N PHE A 14 14.92 -1.48 3.47
CA PHE A 14 13.98 -0.37 3.40
C PHE A 14 14.66 0.93 3.00
N THR A 15 15.87 1.17 3.51
CA THR A 15 16.64 2.39 3.24
C THR A 15 17.48 2.31 1.96
N ASN A 16 17.79 1.11 1.46
CA ASN A 16 18.57 0.92 0.23
C ASN A 16 17.67 0.54 -0.95
N THR A 17 17.12 1.54 -1.64
CA THR A 17 16.13 1.32 -2.72
C THR A 17 16.73 0.99 -4.08
N THR A 18 18.04 1.14 -4.27
CA THR A 18 18.71 0.98 -5.57
C THR A 18 19.38 -0.37 -5.76
N GLU A 19 19.67 -1.10 -4.67
CA GLU A 19 20.27 -2.43 -4.74
C GLU A 19 19.25 -3.46 -5.26
N PRO A 20 19.55 -4.24 -6.31
CA PRO A 20 18.66 -5.29 -6.80
C PRO A 20 18.30 -6.32 -5.71
N ILE A 21 17.15 -6.97 -5.84
CA ILE A 21 16.68 -8.02 -4.92
C ILE A 21 16.32 -9.29 -5.69
N GLN A 22 16.57 -10.46 -5.10
CA GLN A 22 16.12 -11.76 -5.66
C GLN A 22 14.63 -11.98 -5.41
N TYR A 23 13.97 -12.76 -6.27
CA TYR A 23 12.51 -12.94 -6.20
C TYR A 23 12.07 -13.61 -4.89
N GLU A 24 12.82 -14.61 -4.39
CA GLU A 24 12.51 -15.29 -3.13
C GLU A 24 12.64 -14.35 -1.93
N GLU A 25 13.59 -13.42 -1.97
CA GLU A 25 13.77 -12.39 -0.94
C GLU A 25 12.67 -11.34 -1.02
N PHE A 26 12.29 -10.92 -2.24
CA PHE A 26 11.15 -10.04 -2.51
C PHE A 26 9.87 -10.58 -1.85
N VAL A 27 9.50 -11.84 -2.10
CA VAL A 27 8.29 -12.45 -1.54
C VAL A 27 8.31 -12.43 -0.01
N LYS A 28 9.47 -12.75 0.60
CA LYS A 28 9.60 -12.77 2.07
C LYS A 28 9.46 -11.38 2.69
N LEU A 29 10.11 -10.37 2.10
CA LEU A 29 10.07 -9.00 2.62
C LEU A 29 8.70 -8.35 2.38
N GLU A 30 8.06 -8.63 1.24
CA GLU A 30 6.70 -8.17 0.95
C GLU A 30 5.70 -8.75 1.96
N GLN A 31 5.77 -10.07 2.21
CA GLN A 31 4.94 -10.70 3.24
C GLN A 31 5.21 -10.15 4.64
N PHE A 32 6.46 -9.88 4.98
CA PHE A 32 6.82 -9.27 6.26
C PHE A 32 6.25 -7.86 6.39
N GLY A 33 6.33 -7.03 5.35
CA GLY A 33 5.70 -5.70 5.29
C GLY A 33 4.17 -5.76 5.47
N ARG A 34 3.51 -6.75 4.86
CA ARG A 34 2.06 -7.00 5.08
C ARG A 34 1.75 -7.42 6.50
N VAL A 35 2.58 -8.24 7.13
CA VAL A 35 2.41 -8.61 8.55
C VAL A 35 2.58 -7.40 9.46
N LEU A 36 3.53 -6.50 9.15
CA LEU A 36 3.71 -5.24 9.87
C LEU A 36 2.53 -4.26 9.70
N SER A 37 1.73 -4.38 8.63
CA SER A 37 0.53 -3.56 8.45
C SER A 37 -0.71 -4.11 9.16
N LEU A 38 -0.70 -5.36 9.64
CA LEU A 38 -1.84 -5.98 10.34
C LEU A 38 -2.27 -5.23 11.61
N PRO A 39 -1.38 -4.73 12.49
CA PRO A 39 -1.79 -3.91 13.63
C PRO A 39 -2.53 -2.65 13.19
N PHE A 40 -2.14 -2.04 12.07
CA PHE A 40 -2.83 -0.88 11.52
C PHE A 40 -4.21 -1.26 10.96
N LEU A 41 -4.32 -2.39 10.26
CA LEU A 41 -5.60 -2.93 9.81
C LEU A 41 -6.55 -3.21 10.98
N LEU A 42 -6.03 -3.77 12.07
CA LEU A 42 -6.82 -4.08 13.26
C LEU A 42 -7.27 -2.81 13.99
N LEU A 43 -6.40 -1.81 14.15
CA LEU A 43 -6.76 -0.50 14.71
C LEU A 43 -7.84 0.19 13.88
N ILE A 44 -7.75 0.05 12.56
CA ILE A 44 -8.73 0.54 11.60
C ILE A 44 -10.07 -0.18 11.79
N PHE A 45 -10.07 -1.50 11.86
CA PHE A 45 -11.28 -2.29 12.06
C PHE A 45 -11.96 -1.96 13.40
N ILE A 46 -11.19 -1.83 14.48
CA ILE A 46 -11.69 -1.42 15.79
C ILE A 46 -12.27 0.00 15.73
N GLY A 47 -11.60 0.93 15.06
CA GLY A 47 -12.11 2.29 14.87
C GLY A 47 -13.44 2.31 14.09
N LEU A 48 -13.55 1.55 13.01
CA LEU A 48 -14.79 1.45 12.23
C LEU A 48 -15.95 0.91 13.08
N LEU A 49 -15.70 -0.12 13.90
CA LEU A 49 -16.72 -0.73 14.78
C LEU A 49 -17.10 0.16 15.98
N ALA A 50 -16.12 0.84 16.59
CA ALA A 50 -16.34 1.62 17.80
C ALA A 50 -17.05 2.95 17.55
N PHE A 51 -16.94 3.49 16.33
CA PHE A 51 -17.44 4.83 16.01
C PHE A 51 -18.51 4.85 14.91
N ASP A 52 -19.05 3.68 14.52
CA ASP A 52 -20.03 3.52 13.43
C ASP A 52 -19.69 4.39 12.21
N ILE A 53 -18.43 4.29 11.77
CA ILE A 53 -17.84 5.23 10.83
C ILE A 53 -18.40 4.95 9.43
N GLN A 54 -19.48 5.67 9.08
CA GLN A 54 -20.03 5.75 7.74
C GLN A 54 -19.67 7.11 7.12
N GLY A 55 -19.37 7.14 5.81
CA GLY A 55 -19.05 8.40 5.11
C GLY A 55 -17.55 8.78 5.12
N PRO A 56 -17.21 10.09 5.20
CA PRO A 56 -15.85 10.58 4.93
C PRO A 56 -14.75 9.97 5.81
N ALA A 57 -15.05 9.66 7.06
CA ALA A 57 -14.07 9.06 7.96
C ALA A 57 -13.69 7.62 7.55
N MET A 58 -14.57 6.89 6.84
CA MET A 58 -14.23 5.60 6.23
C MET A 58 -13.18 5.78 5.12
N ILE A 59 -13.32 6.82 4.31
CA ILE A 59 -12.35 7.16 3.25
C ILE A 59 -10.98 7.48 3.86
N ALA A 60 -10.93 8.28 4.92
CA ALA A 60 -9.69 8.63 5.61
C ALA A 60 -8.97 7.40 6.20
N VAL A 61 -9.74 6.49 6.79
CA VAL A 61 -9.26 5.21 7.32
C VAL A 61 -8.66 4.32 6.21
N PHE A 62 -9.37 4.16 5.09
CA PHE A 62 -8.87 3.39 3.94
C PHE A 62 -7.60 4.02 3.32
N ALA A 63 -7.58 5.34 3.16
CA ALA A 63 -6.41 6.05 2.63
C ALA A 63 -5.19 5.90 3.56
N SER A 64 -5.40 5.92 4.88
CA SER A 64 -4.34 5.72 5.88
C SER A 64 -3.76 4.30 5.83
N TYR A 65 -4.62 3.28 5.73
CA TYR A 65 -4.17 1.89 5.55
C TYR A 65 -3.33 1.71 4.29
N PHE A 66 -3.83 2.26 3.19
CA PHE A 66 -3.16 2.21 1.90
C PHE A 66 -1.78 2.89 1.95
N LEU A 67 -1.65 4.00 2.67
CA LEU A 67 -0.37 4.69 2.90
C LEU A 67 0.60 3.86 3.72
N VAL A 68 0.13 3.23 4.79
CA VAL A 68 0.98 2.36 5.61
C VAL A 68 1.50 1.20 4.77
N ILE A 69 0.64 0.51 4.02
CA ILE A 69 1.08 -0.58 3.15
C ILE A 69 2.07 -0.07 2.11
N PHE A 70 1.73 1.00 1.40
CA PHE A 70 2.59 1.56 0.38
C PHE A 70 3.97 1.86 0.94
N ILE A 71 4.07 2.60 2.05
CA ILE A 71 5.35 2.93 2.68
C ILE A 71 6.11 1.64 3.02
N LEU A 72 5.47 0.68 3.69
CA LEU A 72 6.12 -0.56 4.14
C LEU A 72 6.60 -1.46 2.99
N THR A 73 5.94 -1.45 1.83
CA THR A 73 6.33 -2.31 0.70
C THR A 73 7.07 -1.57 -0.41
N TYR A 74 7.08 -0.24 -0.40
CA TYR A 74 7.62 0.60 -1.47
C TYR A 74 9.05 0.26 -1.86
N SER A 75 9.95 0.22 -0.88
CA SER A 75 11.37 -0.05 -1.07
C SER A 75 11.62 -1.41 -1.73
N VAL A 76 10.90 -2.43 -1.27
CA VAL A 76 10.96 -3.81 -1.79
C VAL A 76 10.48 -3.86 -3.25
N HIS A 77 9.42 -3.13 -3.59
CA HIS A 77 8.92 -3.04 -4.96
C HIS A 77 9.90 -2.31 -5.90
N VAL A 78 10.46 -1.17 -5.47
CA VAL A 78 11.43 -0.40 -6.27
C VAL A 78 12.68 -1.24 -6.58
N ARG A 79 13.21 -1.95 -5.59
CA ARG A 79 14.35 -2.87 -5.80
C ARG A 79 14.03 -3.98 -6.79
N MET A 80 12.82 -4.51 -6.78
CA MET A 80 12.39 -5.53 -7.74
C MET A 80 12.25 -4.96 -9.16
N PHE A 81 11.81 -3.70 -9.31
CA PHE A 81 11.85 -3.01 -10.61
C PHE A 81 13.28 -2.89 -11.15
N HIS A 82 14.23 -2.49 -10.30
CA HIS A 82 15.66 -2.43 -10.67
C HIS A 82 16.21 -3.82 -11.05
N ALA A 83 15.89 -4.87 -10.28
CA ALA A 83 16.31 -6.24 -10.58
C ALA A 83 15.77 -6.77 -11.92
N ARG A 84 14.64 -6.25 -12.40
CA ARG A 84 14.04 -6.58 -13.70
C ARG A 84 14.47 -5.64 -14.83
N GLY A 85 15.30 -4.64 -14.56
CA GLY A 85 15.65 -3.60 -15.54
C GLY A 85 14.44 -2.76 -15.98
N ARG A 86 13.42 -2.63 -15.13
CA ARG A 86 12.19 -1.86 -15.40
C ARG A 86 12.17 -0.58 -14.55
N SER A 87 11.45 0.42 -15.04
CA SER A 87 11.27 1.68 -14.30
C SER A 87 10.22 1.51 -13.19
N PRO A 88 10.48 1.98 -11.95
CA PRO A 88 9.47 2.04 -10.88
C PRO A 88 8.48 3.20 -11.06
N LEU A 89 8.69 4.08 -12.05
CA LEU A 89 7.90 5.29 -12.25
C LEU A 89 6.39 5.02 -12.43
N PRO A 90 5.93 4.04 -13.24
CA PRO A 90 4.50 3.77 -13.39
C PRO A 90 3.84 3.36 -12.06
N PHE A 91 4.56 2.59 -11.24
CA PHE A 91 4.12 2.19 -9.91
C PHE A 91 3.99 3.41 -8.99
N GLN A 92 4.97 4.31 -8.96
CA GLN A 92 4.91 5.54 -8.18
C GLN A 92 3.75 6.43 -8.61
N VAL A 93 3.62 6.70 -9.91
CA VAL A 93 2.59 7.59 -10.47
C VAL A 93 1.19 7.09 -10.13
N LEU A 94 0.93 5.79 -10.25
CA LEU A 94 -0.40 5.25 -9.97
C LEU A 94 -0.76 5.23 -8.49
N HIS A 95 0.21 5.00 -7.60
CA HIS A 95 -0.04 5.15 -6.17
C HIS A 95 -0.35 6.61 -5.83
N ILE A 96 0.37 7.57 -6.40
CA ILE A 96 0.11 9.00 -6.21
C ILE A 96 -1.28 9.38 -6.74
N LEU A 97 -1.64 8.93 -7.95
CA LEU A 97 -2.97 9.17 -8.52
C LEU A 97 -4.08 8.52 -7.67
N GLY A 98 -3.83 7.33 -7.13
CA GLY A 98 -4.73 6.68 -6.18
C GLY A 98 -4.94 7.51 -4.91
N PHE A 99 -3.86 8.04 -4.31
CA PHE A 99 -3.94 8.94 -3.16
C PHE A 99 -4.74 10.21 -3.45
N ILE A 100 -4.44 10.87 -4.58
CA ILE A 100 -5.13 12.09 -5.00
C ILE A 100 -6.62 11.79 -5.22
N SER A 101 -6.96 10.64 -5.82
CA SER A 101 -8.35 10.23 -6.04
C SER A 101 -9.09 9.98 -4.73
N CYS A 102 -8.47 9.30 -3.77
CA CYS A 102 -9.03 9.11 -2.43
C CYS A 102 -9.26 10.45 -1.72
N PHE A 103 -8.33 11.40 -1.84
CA PHE A 103 -8.45 12.73 -1.25
C PHE A 103 -9.58 13.56 -1.88
N ILE A 104 -9.68 13.56 -3.21
CA ILE A 104 -10.78 14.22 -3.93
C ILE A 104 -12.11 13.59 -3.51
N TYR A 105 -12.18 12.26 -3.41
CA TYR A 105 -13.40 11.57 -3.01
C TYR A 105 -13.79 11.87 -1.56
N PHE A 106 -12.81 11.99 -0.67
CA PHE A 106 -13.02 12.44 0.71
C PHE A 106 -13.64 13.84 0.77
N ILE A 107 -13.08 14.81 0.03
CA ILE A 107 -13.61 16.18 -0.04
C ILE A 107 -15.03 16.15 -0.61
N TYR A 108 -15.24 15.45 -1.72
CA TYR A 108 -16.54 15.37 -2.36
C TYR A 108 -17.61 14.78 -1.43
N SER A 109 -17.32 13.65 -0.77
CA SER A 109 -18.23 13.02 0.20
C SER A 109 -18.54 13.94 1.38
N THR A 110 -17.53 14.69 1.86
CA THR A 110 -17.71 15.66 2.97
C THR A 110 -18.62 16.83 2.56
N VAL A 111 -18.42 17.38 1.36
CA VAL A 111 -19.18 18.54 0.86
C VAL A 111 -20.62 18.16 0.48
N THR A 112 -20.81 16.95 -0.06
CA THR A 112 -22.13 16.50 -0.56
C THR A 112 -22.93 15.69 0.47
N HIS A 113 -22.37 15.46 1.66
CA HIS A 113 -22.94 14.60 2.69
C HIS A 113 -23.31 13.19 2.20
N GLN A 114 -22.64 12.73 1.14
CA GLN A 114 -22.85 11.39 0.60
C GLN A 114 -22.06 10.36 1.39
N GLU A 115 -22.67 9.20 1.64
CA GLU A 115 -21.98 8.03 2.17
C GLU A 115 -20.91 7.55 1.19
N ALA A 116 -19.78 7.11 1.75
CA ALA A 116 -18.67 6.60 0.98
C ALA A 116 -19.02 5.20 0.45
N ASN A 117 -19.00 5.02 -0.86
CA ASN A 117 -19.23 3.73 -1.47
C ASN A 117 -17.95 2.88 -1.37
N PHE A 118 -18.02 1.81 -0.58
CA PHE A 118 -16.92 0.85 -0.41
C PHE A 118 -16.40 0.30 -1.74
N ALA A 119 -17.26 0.06 -2.74
CA ALA A 119 -16.85 -0.46 -4.04
C ALA A 119 -15.98 0.55 -4.82
N ALA A 120 -16.27 1.86 -4.70
CA ALA A 120 -15.46 2.90 -5.32
C ALA A 120 -14.06 2.99 -4.68
N LEU A 121 -13.99 2.87 -3.35
CA LEU A 121 -12.73 2.82 -2.60
C LEU A 121 -11.91 1.56 -2.92
N ALA A 122 -12.57 0.39 -2.98
CA ALA A 122 -11.93 -0.86 -3.32
C ALA A 122 -11.35 -0.84 -4.76
N GLY A 123 -12.08 -0.24 -5.72
CA GLY A 123 -11.59 -0.06 -7.09
C GLY A 123 -10.31 0.76 -7.18
N LEU A 124 -10.20 1.84 -6.41
CA LEU A 124 -9.00 2.69 -6.35
C LEU A 124 -7.78 1.94 -5.78
N ILE A 125 -8.00 0.99 -4.87
CA ILE A 125 -6.94 0.14 -4.28
C ILE A 125 -6.42 -0.91 -5.27
N LEU A 126 -7.26 -1.33 -6.22
CA LEU A 126 -6.88 -2.31 -7.24
C LEU A 126 -5.99 -1.74 -8.34
N ILE A 127 -6.09 -0.45 -8.67
CA ILE A 127 -5.30 0.20 -9.72
C ILE A 127 -3.77 0.01 -9.52
N PRO A 128 -3.20 0.33 -8.35
CA PRO A 128 -1.78 0.09 -8.11
C PRO A 128 -1.40 -1.39 -8.16
N SER A 129 -2.27 -2.26 -7.63
CA SER A 129 -2.09 -3.73 -7.63
C SER A 129 -2.05 -4.33 -9.04
N LEU A 130 -2.84 -3.80 -9.97
CA LEU A 130 -2.87 -4.21 -11.37
C LEU A 130 -1.58 -3.83 -12.11
N THR A 131 -0.95 -2.70 -11.75
CA THR A 131 0.35 -2.33 -12.34
C THR A 131 1.56 -3.02 -11.74
N THR A 132 1.52 -3.40 -10.47
CA THR A 132 2.45 -4.38 -9.94
C THR A 132 2.26 -5.70 -10.69
N MET A 133 1.02 -6.21 -10.87
CA MET A 133 0.85 -7.48 -11.60
C MET A 133 1.28 -7.42 -13.08
N GLY A 134 0.89 -6.36 -13.80
CA GLY A 134 1.17 -6.19 -15.22
C GLY A 134 2.66 -6.01 -15.54
N ASN A 135 3.43 -5.35 -14.69
CA ASN A 135 4.88 -5.21 -14.88
C ASN A 135 5.71 -6.34 -14.25
N TYR A 136 5.18 -7.06 -13.25
CA TYR A 136 5.92 -8.12 -12.54
C TYR A 136 5.78 -9.50 -13.20
N PHE A 137 4.60 -9.83 -13.74
CA PHE A 137 4.22 -11.21 -14.05
C PHE A 137 3.81 -11.46 -15.50
N LEU A 138 3.41 -10.42 -16.24
CA LEU A 138 3.11 -10.55 -17.66
C LEU A 138 4.39 -10.30 -18.46
N LYS A 139 5.01 -11.41 -18.90
CA LYS A 139 6.10 -11.40 -19.87
C LYS A 139 5.63 -10.87 -21.22
#